data_AF-A0A480TZJ9-F1
#
_entry.id   AF-A0A480TZJ9-F1
#
_cell.length_a   1.000
_cell.length_b   1.000
_cell.length_c   1.000
_cell.angle_alpha   90.00
_cell.angle_beta   90.00
_cell.angle_gamma   90.00
#
_symmetry.space_group_name_H-M   'P 1'
#
loop_
_entity.id
_entity.type
_entity.pdbx_description
1 polymer ?
#
loop_
_entity_poly.entity_id
_entity_poly.type
_entity_poly.pdbx_seq_one_letter_code
_entity_poly.pdbx_strand_id
1 'polypeptide(L)'
;MTQSGPGHTSSGPPGACAEHAASIVSLASQTAAPGQQRLVVISVSPQSQASLAVRFQLNPTDTARKLTAFFKRIGAHYVFDTAFSRNFSLLESQREFVRRFRGQAGSQQALPVLTSACPGWICYAEKTHGRALLPHISTARSPQQVMGALVKDFFAQQQHLTPDKIYHVAVMPCHDKKLEASRPDFFSQEHQTRDVDCVITTGEVLKLLEEEGVSLSALEPAALDSLYVVTHGSGGQDACPVSGCPHLGAAQGTLFRGATVLPLLCHGFLLAGPASAPWSVSVPRDS
;
A
#
# COMPACT_ATOMS: atom_id res chain seq x y z
N MET A 1 4.60 -47.35 20.37
CA MET A 1 5.77 -46.55 20.77
C MET A 1 6.09 -45.60 19.63
N THR A 2 5.83 -44.32 19.89
CA THR A 2 5.98 -43.17 19.01
C THR A 2 7.46 -42.78 18.87
N GLN A 3 7.89 -42.40 17.67
CA GLN A 3 8.98 -41.43 17.52
C GLN A 3 8.53 -40.31 16.58
N SER A 4 8.34 -39.15 17.20
CA SER A 4 8.07 -37.85 16.60
C SER A 4 9.40 -37.14 16.34
N GLY A 5 9.65 -36.72 15.10
CA GLY A 5 10.74 -35.79 14.78
C GLY A 5 10.40 -34.35 15.17
N PRO A 6 11.39 -33.48 15.45
CA PRO A 6 11.12 -32.10 15.84
C PRO A 6 10.80 -31.25 14.60
N GLY A 7 9.54 -30.83 14.49
CA GLY A 7 9.13 -29.76 13.59
C GLY A 7 9.53 -28.41 14.17
N HIS A 8 10.38 -27.66 13.46
CA HIS A 8 10.61 -26.25 13.74
C HIS A 8 9.43 -25.43 13.20
N THR A 9 8.44 -25.17 14.05
CA THR A 9 7.43 -24.11 13.84
C THR A 9 7.81 -22.92 14.72
N SER A 10 8.59 -21.99 14.19
CA SER A 10 8.86 -20.71 14.86
C SER A 10 7.70 -19.74 14.59
N SER A 11 6.56 -19.97 15.22
CA SER A 11 5.57 -18.90 15.44
C SER A 11 6.05 -18.06 16.62
N GLY A 12 6.86 -17.04 16.35
CA GLY A 12 7.23 -16.04 17.36
C GLY A 12 5.99 -15.28 17.86
N PRO A 13 5.99 -14.77 19.10
CA PRO A 13 4.85 -14.05 19.65
C PRO A 13 4.58 -12.77 18.85
N PRO A 14 3.32 -12.32 18.73
CA PRO A 14 2.89 -11.15 17.95
C PRO A 14 3.45 -9.78 18.42
N GLY A 15 4.41 -9.78 19.37
CA GLY A 15 5.10 -8.59 19.90
C GLY A 15 6.47 -8.30 19.27
N ALA A 16 7.18 -9.30 18.73
CA ALA A 16 8.59 -9.16 18.33
C ALA A 16 8.84 -8.21 17.13
N CYS A 17 7.80 -7.78 16.42
CA CYS A 17 7.91 -6.85 15.30
C CYS A 17 7.70 -5.37 15.68
N ALA A 18 7.01 -5.06 16.78
CA ALA A 18 6.77 -3.68 17.21
C ALA A 18 8.03 -3.09 17.87
N GLU A 19 8.63 -3.83 18.81
CA GLU A 19 9.95 -3.50 19.40
C GLU A 19 11.04 -3.33 18.34
N HIS A 20 10.94 -4.12 17.25
CA HIS A 20 11.81 -3.99 16.10
C HIS A 20 11.57 -2.70 15.32
N ALA A 21 10.35 -2.15 15.22
CA ALA A 21 10.04 -1.04 14.33
C ALA A 21 10.56 0.32 14.84
N ALA A 22 10.37 0.65 16.12
CA ALA A 22 10.98 1.85 16.73
C ALA A 22 12.51 1.75 16.66
N SER A 23 13.03 0.58 17.04
CA SER A 23 14.45 0.27 16.91
C SER A 23 14.92 0.37 15.46
N ILE A 24 14.16 -0.08 14.46
CA ILE A 24 14.54 -0.03 13.03
C ILE A 24 14.58 1.41 12.52
N VAL A 25 13.59 2.25 12.87
CA VAL A 25 13.57 3.66 12.46
C VAL A 25 14.71 4.43 13.16
N SER A 26 14.93 4.14 14.44
CA SER A 26 16.03 4.72 15.23
C SER A 26 17.41 4.23 14.76
N LEU A 27 17.58 2.93 14.50
CA LEU A 27 18.83 2.33 14.02
C LEU A 27 19.16 2.78 12.60
N ALA A 28 18.16 2.90 11.73
CA ALA A 28 18.36 3.41 10.37
C ALA A 28 18.75 4.90 10.35
N SER A 29 18.34 5.68 11.36
CA SER A 29 18.64 7.11 11.46
C SER A 29 19.88 7.45 12.31
N GLN A 30 20.19 6.72 13.38
CA GLN A 30 21.11 7.20 14.44
C GLN A 30 22.34 6.31 14.72
N THR A 31 22.36 5.02 14.38
CA THR A 31 23.43 4.10 14.86
C THR A 31 24.38 3.58 13.78
N ALA A 32 24.19 3.97 12.53
CA ALA A 32 25.08 3.58 11.46
C ALA A 32 26.40 4.39 11.52
N ALA A 33 27.55 3.73 11.33
CA ALA A 33 28.85 4.40 11.27
C ALA A 33 28.81 5.56 10.25
N PRO A 34 29.63 6.63 10.41
CA PRO A 34 29.68 7.72 9.43
C PRO A 34 29.91 7.17 8.01
N GLY A 35 28.91 7.27 7.14
CA GLY A 35 28.89 6.67 5.80
C GLY A 35 27.85 5.55 5.56
N GLN A 36 27.18 5.05 6.61
CA GLN A 36 26.14 4.01 6.55
C GLN A 36 24.73 4.51 6.93
N GLN A 37 24.57 5.78 7.28
CA GLN A 37 23.25 6.37 7.58
C GLN A 37 22.36 6.32 6.34
N ARG A 38 21.12 5.88 6.53
CA ARG A 38 20.11 5.82 5.46
C ARG A 38 19.04 6.87 5.69
N LEU A 39 18.59 7.48 4.60
CA LEU A 39 17.44 8.36 4.62
C LEU A 39 16.18 7.51 4.84
N VAL A 40 15.52 7.71 5.98
CA VAL A 40 14.33 6.93 6.36
C VAL A 40 13.08 7.58 5.80
N VAL A 41 12.36 6.84 4.95
CA VAL A 41 11.07 7.23 4.37
C VAL A 41 9.98 6.33 4.91
N ILE A 42 8.88 6.91 5.40
CA ILE A 42 7.69 6.17 5.81
C ILE A 42 6.55 6.49 4.86
N SER A 43 5.90 5.48 4.28
CA SER A 43 4.68 5.67 3.50
C SER A 43 3.48 5.10 4.24
N VAL A 44 2.40 5.86 4.38
CA VAL A 44 1.22 5.48 5.16
C VAL A 44 0.05 5.18 4.25
N SER A 45 -0.62 4.05 4.47
CA SER A 45 -1.82 3.70 3.72
C SER A 45 -3.05 4.52 4.16
N PRO A 46 -3.93 4.93 3.22
CA PRO A 46 -5.20 5.56 3.57
C PRO A 46 -6.05 4.72 4.52
N GLN A 47 -5.98 3.38 4.43
CA GLN A 47 -6.70 2.49 5.32
C GLN A 47 -6.15 2.52 6.75
N SER A 48 -4.82 2.57 6.91
CA SER A 48 -4.18 2.73 8.22
C SER A 48 -4.52 4.09 8.82
N GLN A 49 -4.46 5.17 8.03
CA GLN A 49 -4.89 6.50 8.48
C GLN A 49 -6.35 6.51 8.92
N ALA A 50 -7.27 5.97 8.11
CA ALA A 50 -8.69 5.93 8.45
C ALA A 50 -8.96 5.11 9.73
N SER A 51 -8.29 3.96 9.89
CA SER A 51 -8.43 3.13 11.08
C SER A 51 -7.93 3.85 12.34
N LEU A 52 -6.81 4.56 12.26
CA LEU A 52 -6.27 5.34 13.38
C LEU A 52 -7.12 6.58 13.66
N ALA A 53 -7.68 7.22 12.63
CA ALA A 53 -8.57 8.36 12.76
C ALA A 53 -9.79 7.99 13.63
N VAL A 54 -10.42 6.86 13.34
CA VAL A 54 -11.54 6.34 14.16
C VAL A 54 -11.07 6.03 15.59
N ARG A 55 -9.93 5.36 15.76
CA ARG A 55 -9.42 4.96 17.09
C ARG A 55 -9.12 6.15 18.01
N PHE A 56 -8.65 7.26 17.45
CA PHE A 56 -8.29 8.48 18.20
C PHE A 56 -9.34 9.58 18.11
N GLN A 57 -10.49 9.33 17.47
CA GLN A 57 -11.59 10.29 17.28
C GLN A 57 -11.12 11.58 16.58
N LEU A 58 -10.29 11.41 15.56
CA LEU A 58 -9.75 12.48 14.73
C LEU A 58 -10.36 12.40 13.33
N ASN A 59 -10.31 13.51 12.59
CA ASN A 59 -10.58 13.46 11.15
C ASN A 59 -9.35 12.91 10.38
N PRO A 60 -9.52 12.42 9.14
CA PRO A 60 -8.41 11.83 8.37
C PRO A 60 -7.23 12.78 8.14
N THR A 61 -7.50 14.05 7.84
CA THR A 61 -6.46 15.05 7.57
C THR A 61 -5.59 15.32 8.79
N ASP A 62 -6.20 15.55 9.96
CA ASP A 62 -5.47 15.75 11.20
C ASP A 62 -4.73 14.49 11.64
N THR A 63 -5.32 13.31 11.38
CA THR A 63 -4.65 12.02 11.64
C THR A 63 -3.37 11.90 10.81
N ALA A 64 -3.43 12.19 9.51
CA ALA A 64 -2.25 12.15 8.64
C ALA A 64 -1.14 13.11 9.11
N ARG A 65 -1.52 14.34 9.51
CA ARG A 65 -0.58 15.35 10.02
C ARG A 65 0.03 14.97 11.37
N LYS A 66 -0.76 14.42 12.29
CA LYS A 66 -0.29 13.93 13.59
C LYS A 66 0.58 12.69 13.46
N LEU A 67 0.26 11.79 12.52
CA LEU A 67 1.13 10.65 12.19
C LEU A 67 2.46 11.11 11.60
N THR A 68 2.43 12.13 10.74
CA THR A 68 3.66 12.75 10.22
C THR A 68 4.53 13.30 11.34
N ALA A 69 3.92 14.02 12.29
CA ALA A 69 4.63 14.53 13.46
C ALA A 69 5.23 13.40 14.32
N PHE A 70 4.44 12.35 14.58
CA PHE A 70 4.89 11.18 15.33
C PHE A 70 6.09 10.49 14.67
N PHE A 71 5.97 10.16 13.38
CA PHE A 71 7.02 9.45 12.66
C PHE A 71 8.29 10.30 12.54
N LYS A 72 8.18 11.61 12.32
CA LYS A 72 9.35 12.50 12.33
C LYS A 72 10.00 12.58 13.72
N ARG A 73 9.21 12.60 14.80
CA ARG A 73 9.72 12.58 16.18
C ARG A 73 10.57 11.33 16.47
N ILE A 74 10.21 10.17 15.91
CA ILE A 74 10.95 8.92 16.13
C ILE A 74 12.07 8.67 15.09
N GLY A 75 12.36 9.63 14.20
CA GLY A 75 13.51 9.58 13.29
C GLY A 75 13.21 9.38 11.80
N ALA A 76 11.94 9.41 11.37
CA ALA A 76 11.62 9.45 9.94
C ALA A 76 12.03 10.80 9.34
N HIS A 77 12.68 10.77 8.17
CA HIS A 77 13.06 11.99 7.47
C HIS A 77 11.87 12.50 6.64
N TYR A 78 11.19 11.59 5.95
CA TYR A 78 10.01 11.88 5.12
C TYR A 78 8.86 10.93 5.43
N VAL A 79 7.63 11.47 5.42
CA VAL A 79 6.39 10.73 5.61
C VAL A 79 5.42 11.04 4.47
N PHE A 80 5.11 10.03 3.66
CA PHE A 80 4.26 10.16 2.48
C PHE A 80 2.94 9.41 2.62
N ASP A 81 1.96 9.79 1.81
CA ASP A 81 0.70 9.07 1.65
C ASP A 81 0.72 8.20 0.38
N THR A 82 0.37 6.92 0.52
CA THR A 82 0.24 5.99 -0.63
C THR A 82 -1.03 6.20 -1.46
N ALA A 83 -1.90 7.17 -1.11
CA ALA A 83 -3.02 7.61 -1.94
C ALA A 83 -2.55 8.00 -3.35
N PHE A 84 -1.38 8.62 -3.46
CA PHE A 84 -0.79 8.97 -4.74
C PHE A 84 -0.46 7.71 -5.57
N SER A 85 0.25 6.74 -5.00
CA SER A 85 0.61 5.49 -5.70
C SER A 85 -0.59 4.61 -6.04
N ARG A 86 -1.68 4.70 -5.26
CA ARG A 86 -2.96 4.04 -5.56
C ARG A 86 -3.52 4.48 -6.90
N ASN A 87 -3.41 5.75 -7.26
CA ASN A 87 -3.91 6.25 -8.54
C ASN A 87 -3.16 5.63 -9.72
N PHE A 88 -1.84 5.49 -9.64
CA PHE A 88 -1.06 4.79 -10.67
C PHE A 88 -1.47 3.32 -10.81
N SER A 89 -1.60 2.60 -9.70
CA SER A 89 -2.05 1.19 -9.72
C SER A 89 -3.44 1.05 -10.35
N LEU A 90 -4.35 1.98 -10.08
CA LEU A 90 -5.68 2.03 -10.68
C LEU A 90 -5.62 2.31 -12.19
N LEU A 91 -4.84 3.31 -12.61
CA LEU A 91 -4.69 3.67 -14.02
C LEU A 91 -4.07 2.53 -14.83
N GLU A 92 -3.04 1.85 -14.30
CA GLU A 92 -2.44 0.70 -14.97
C GLU A 92 -3.40 -0.49 -15.04
N SER A 93 -4.14 -0.77 -13.96
CA SER A 93 -5.19 -1.80 -13.97
C SER A 93 -6.29 -1.50 -14.99
N GLN A 94 -6.70 -0.22 -15.09
CA GLN A 94 -7.68 0.23 -16.08
C GLN A 94 -7.16 0.07 -17.51
N ARG A 95 -5.93 0.52 -17.78
CA ARG A 95 -5.28 0.38 -19.09
C ARG A 95 -5.20 -1.08 -19.52
N GLU A 96 -4.79 -1.94 -18.59
CA GLU A 96 -4.74 -3.38 -18.83
C GLU A 96 -6.13 -3.97 -19.12
N PHE A 97 -7.13 -3.62 -18.32
CA PHE A 97 -8.50 -4.07 -18.54
C PHE A 97 -9.02 -3.65 -19.92
N VAL A 98 -8.90 -2.37 -20.28
CA VAL A 98 -9.36 -1.85 -21.58
C VAL A 98 -8.64 -2.55 -22.74
N ARG A 99 -7.32 -2.76 -22.61
CA ARG A 99 -6.51 -3.47 -23.61
C ARG A 99 -6.99 -4.93 -23.78
N ARG A 100 -7.20 -5.66 -22.68
CA ARG A 100 -7.67 -7.06 -22.71
C ARG A 100 -9.09 -7.18 -23.25
N PHE A 101 -9.98 -6.30 -22.83
CA PHE A 101 -11.38 -6.28 -23.26
C PHE A 101 -11.52 -5.99 -24.76
N ARG A 102 -10.80 -4.99 -25.28
CA ARG A 102 -10.83 -4.68 -26.73
C ARG A 102 -10.17 -5.77 -27.58
N GLY A 103 -9.16 -6.46 -27.04
CA GLY A 103 -8.44 -7.53 -27.72
C GLY A 103 -9.17 -8.88 -27.78
N GLN A 104 -10.37 -8.99 -27.19
CA GLN A 104 -11.18 -10.23 -27.19
C GLN A 104 -11.56 -10.71 -28.59
N ALA A 105 -11.74 -9.79 -29.54
CA ALA A 105 -12.20 -10.13 -30.89
C ALA A 105 -11.18 -10.87 -31.75
N GLY A 106 -9.95 -11.12 -31.27
CA GLY A 106 -8.89 -11.78 -32.05
C GLY A 106 -7.79 -12.48 -31.26
N SER A 107 -7.91 -12.62 -29.94
CA SER A 107 -6.90 -13.30 -29.11
C SER A 107 -7.52 -13.97 -27.90
N GLN A 108 -6.94 -15.08 -27.43
CA GLN A 108 -7.27 -15.70 -26.14
C GLN A 108 -6.69 -14.87 -24.97
N GLN A 109 -7.09 -13.61 -24.85
CA GLN A 109 -6.77 -12.83 -23.66
C GLN A 109 -7.64 -13.27 -22.49
N ALA A 110 -7.00 -13.73 -21.42
CA ALA A 110 -7.66 -14.24 -20.23
C ALA A 110 -8.53 -13.16 -19.59
N LEU A 111 -9.85 -13.37 -19.68
CA LEU A 111 -10.90 -12.59 -19.04
C LEU A 111 -11.81 -13.51 -18.22
N PRO A 112 -12.27 -13.09 -17.04
CA PRO A 112 -12.20 -11.73 -16.46
C PRO A 112 -10.78 -11.32 -16.03
N VAL A 113 -10.54 -10.01 -15.86
CA VAL A 113 -9.30 -9.51 -15.22
C VAL A 113 -9.54 -9.46 -13.72
N LEU A 114 -8.69 -10.16 -12.96
CA LEU A 114 -8.75 -10.25 -11.51
C LEU A 114 -7.71 -9.30 -10.90
N THR A 115 -8.06 -8.65 -9.80
CA THR A 115 -7.15 -7.72 -9.11
C THR A 115 -5.90 -8.43 -8.59
N SER A 116 -4.79 -7.70 -8.53
CA SER A 116 -3.49 -8.17 -8.04
C SER A 116 -3.03 -7.46 -6.76
N ALA A 117 -3.77 -6.46 -6.28
CA ALA A 117 -3.29 -5.57 -5.22
C ALA A 117 -3.29 -6.20 -3.81
N CYS A 118 -4.01 -7.32 -3.62
CA CYS A 118 -4.14 -8.02 -2.35
C CYS A 118 -3.20 -9.24 -2.30
N PRO A 119 -2.13 -9.22 -1.50
CA PRO A 119 -1.17 -10.32 -1.44
C PRO A 119 -1.77 -11.63 -0.90
N GLY A 120 -2.73 -11.58 0.03
CA GLY A 120 -3.45 -12.78 0.49
C GLY A 120 -4.22 -13.47 -0.64
N TRP A 121 -4.88 -12.68 -1.49
CA TRP A 121 -5.54 -13.18 -2.70
C TRP A 121 -4.54 -13.78 -3.70
N ILE A 122 -3.42 -13.10 -3.95
CA ILE A 122 -2.38 -13.64 -4.85
C ILE A 122 -1.85 -14.97 -4.34
N CYS A 123 -1.49 -15.05 -3.06
CA CYS A 123 -1.02 -16.29 -2.43
C CYS A 123 -2.05 -17.41 -2.53
N TYR A 124 -3.34 -17.11 -2.34
CA TYR A 124 -4.43 -18.06 -2.50
C TYR A 124 -4.54 -18.55 -3.95
N ALA A 125 -4.55 -17.63 -4.92
CA ALA A 125 -4.65 -17.97 -6.34
C ALA A 125 -3.48 -18.83 -6.82
N GLU A 126 -2.24 -18.47 -6.43
CA GLU A 126 -1.02 -19.23 -6.73
C GLU A 126 -1.05 -20.65 -6.18
N LYS A 127 -1.46 -20.81 -4.91
CA LYS A 127 -1.42 -22.11 -4.20
C LYS A 127 -2.59 -23.03 -4.54
N THR A 128 -3.78 -22.48 -4.74
CA THR A 128 -5.01 -23.28 -4.85
C THR A 128 -5.46 -23.47 -6.30
N HIS A 129 -5.32 -22.45 -7.15
CA HIS A 129 -5.89 -22.46 -8.50
C HIS A 129 -4.84 -22.44 -9.61
N GLY A 130 -3.61 -22.06 -9.27
CA GLY A 130 -2.43 -22.14 -10.15
C GLY A 130 -2.70 -21.60 -11.56
N ARG A 131 -2.32 -22.38 -12.58
CA ARG A 131 -2.40 -21.99 -13.99
C ARG A 131 -3.80 -21.59 -14.46
N ALA A 132 -4.87 -22.01 -13.78
CA ALA A 132 -6.23 -21.66 -14.18
C ALA A 132 -6.56 -20.18 -13.91
N LEU A 133 -6.04 -19.58 -12.82
CA LEU A 133 -6.34 -18.19 -12.46
C LEU A 133 -5.18 -17.22 -12.73
N LEU A 134 -3.93 -17.67 -12.71
CA LEU A 134 -2.78 -16.77 -12.91
C LEU A 134 -2.86 -15.93 -14.21
N PRO A 135 -3.31 -16.46 -15.36
CA PRO A 135 -3.47 -15.66 -16.58
C PRO A 135 -4.48 -14.51 -16.43
N HIS A 136 -5.47 -14.67 -15.55
CA HIS A 136 -6.53 -13.69 -15.31
C HIS A 136 -6.09 -12.56 -14.37
N ILE A 137 -5.03 -12.74 -13.59
CA ILE A 137 -4.55 -11.74 -12.64
C ILE A 137 -3.92 -10.56 -13.39
N SER A 138 -4.28 -9.35 -12.95
CA SER A 138 -3.70 -8.10 -13.42
C SER A 138 -2.18 -8.08 -13.21
N THR A 139 -1.46 -7.58 -14.19
CA THR A 139 -0.02 -7.34 -14.11
C THR A 139 0.33 -6.05 -13.37
N ALA A 140 -0.67 -5.19 -13.11
CA ALA A 140 -0.47 -3.97 -12.35
C ALA A 140 0.07 -4.28 -10.94
N ARG A 141 1.09 -3.54 -10.52
CA ARG A 141 1.64 -3.65 -9.16
C ARG A 141 0.66 -3.07 -8.13
N SER A 142 0.72 -3.57 -6.90
CA SER A 142 -0.08 -3.01 -5.81
C SER A 142 0.37 -1.58 -5.45
N PRO A 143 -0.48 -0.76 -4.81
CA PRO A 143 -0.10 0.59 -4.40
C PRO A 143 1.14 0.64 -3.49
N GLN A 144 1.37 -0.39 -2.66
CA GLN A 144 2.59 -0.49 -1.85
C GLN A 144 3.83 -0.58 -2.74
N GLN A 145 3.82 -1.49 -3.72
CA GLN A 145 4.99 -1.72 -4.57
C GLN A 145 5.20 -0.59 -5.57
N VAL A 146 4.12 0.04 -6.05
CA VAL A 146 4.22 1.29 -6.82
C VAL A 146 4.85 2.39 -5.97
N MET A 147 4.46 2.54 -4.70
CA MET A 147 5.09 3.52 -3.82
C MET A 147 6.56 3.20 -3.57
N GLY A 148 6.90 1.92 -3.35
CA GLY A 148 8.28 1.49 -3.18
C GLY A 148 9.16 1.88 -4.36
N ALA A 149 8.70 1.60 -5.58
CA ALA A 149 9.38 2.04 -6.79
C ALA A 149 9.49 3.57 -6.88
N LEU A 150 8.43 4.34 -6.60
CA LEU A 150 8.47 5.80 -6.60
C LEU A 150 9.48 6.37 -5.58
N VAL A 151 9.57 5.77 -4.40
CA VAL A 151 10.50 6.20 -3.35
C VAL A 151 11.94 5.85 -3.71
N LYS A 152 12.17 4.62 -4.17
CA LYS A 152 13.51 4.09 -4.42
C LYS A 152 14.11 4.55 -5.75
N ASP A 153 13.28 4.94 -6.71
CA ASP A 153 13.74 5.45 -8.01
C ASP A 153 13.55 6.98 -8.07
N PHE A 154 12.33 7.45 -8.32
CA PHE A 154 12.07 8.86 -8.57
C PHE A 154 12.49 9.79 -7.42
N PHE A 155 12.11 9.47 -6.18
CA PHE A 155 12.47 10.29 -5.03
C PHE A 155 13.96 10.18 -4.68
N ALA A 156 14.58 9.00 -4.82
CA ALA A 156 16.01 8.83 -4.63
C ALA A 156 16.82 9.72 -5.57
N GLN A 157 16.44 9.76 -6.86
CA GLN A 157 17.06 10.64 -7.85
C GLN A 157 16.92 12.14 -7.47
N GLN A 158 15.74 12.55 -6.99
CA GLN A 158 15.52 13.93 -6.52
C GLN A 158 16.38 14.30 -5.30
N GLN A 159 16.69 13.34 -4.43
CA GLN A 159 17.58 13.54 -3.29
C GLN A 159 19.07 13.36 -3.66
N HIS A 160 19.39 13.08 -4.92
CA HIS A 160 20.74 12.71 -5.38
C HIS A 160 21.33 11.51 -4.61
N LEU A 161 20.47 10.54 -4.29
CA LEU A 161 20.83 9.31 -3.57
C LEU A 161 20.63 8.08 -4.46
N THR A 162 21.42 7.05 -4.19
CA THR A 162 21.15 5.71 -4.74
C THR A 162 20.07 4.99 -3.92
N PRO A 163 19.33 4.03 -4.50
CA PRO A 163 18.20 3.38 -3.83
C PRO A 163 18.55 2.71 -2.48
N ASP A 164 19.77 2.20 -2.33
CA ASP A 164 20.28 1.53 -1.12
C ASP A 164 20.56 2.49 0.06
N LYS A 165 20.62 3.79 -0.22
CA LYS A 165 20.77 4.86 0.77
C LYS A 165 19.43 5.31 1.36
N ILE A 166 18.33 4.82 0.83
CA ILE A 166 17.00 5.05 1.40
C ILE A 166 16.58 3.80 2.16
N TYR A 167 15.97 3.95 3.33
CA TYR A 167 15.28 2.87 4.03
C TYR A 167 13.78 3.17 4.04
N HIS A 168 13.02 2.39 3.26
CA HIS A 168 11.59 2.62 3.05
C HIS A 168 10.75 1.68 3.91
N VAL A 169 9.96 2.28 4.81
CA VAL A 169 8.98 1.61 5.66
C VAL A 169 7.58 1.90 5.16
N ALA A 170 6.75 0.87 4.98
CA ALA A 170 5.35 1.02 4.63
C ALA A 170 4.44 0.70 5.82
N VAL A 171 3.51 1.61 6.13
CA VAL A 171 2.45 1.41 7.13
C VAL A 171 1.20 0.91 6.44
N MET A 172 0.83 -0.33 6.72
CA MET A 172 -0.21 -1.04 5.98
C MET A 172 -1.28 -1.65 6.90
N PRO A 173 -2.51 -1.86 6.40
CA PRO A 173 -3.60 -2.37 7.23
C PRO A 173 -3.60 -3.90 7.35
N CYS A 174 -2.64 -4.60 6.74
CA CYS A 174 -2.68 -6.04 6.53
C CYS A 174 -1.30 -6.66 6.74
N HIS A 175 -1.24 -7.82 7.39
CA HIS A 175 0.01 -8.57 7.61
C HIS A 175 0.60 -9.11 6.30
N ASP A 176 -0.22 -9.54 5.35
CA ASP A 176 0.23 -10.11 4.08
C ASP A 176 1.04 -9.13 3.24
N LYS A 177 0.97 -7.82 3.52
CA LYS A 177 1.84 -6.82 2.91
C LYS A 177 3.32 -7.00 3.25
N LYS A 178 3.65 -7.61 4.40
CA LYS A 178 5.01 -8.07 4.74
C LYS A 178 5.47 -9.19 3.79
N LEU A 179 4.56 -10.14 3.49
CA LEU A 179 4.84 -11.21 2.53
C LEU A 179 5.07 -10.64 1.12
N GLU A 180 4.29 -9.63 0.73
CA GLU A 180 4.50 -8.95 -0.55
C GLU A 180 5.86 -8.26 -0.63
N ALA A 181 6.27 -7.51 0.40
CA ALA A 181 7.56 -6.81 0.42
C ALA A 181 8.77 -7.75 0.40
N SER A 182 8.62 -8.96 0.94
CA SER A 182 9.68 -9.96 0.98
C SER A 182 9.83 -10.77 -0.31
N ARG A 183 8.92 -10.63 -1.29
CA ARG A 183 9.03 -11.36 -2.57
C ARG A 183 10.36 -11.05 -3.27
N PRO A 184 11.04 -12.06 -3.86
CA PRO A 184 12.26 -11.84 -4.62
C PRO A 184 12.09 -10.89 -5.82
N ASP A 185 10.89 -10.83 -6.39
CA ASP A 185 10.55 -9.98 -7.54
C ASP A 185 10.76 -8.48 -7.29
N PHE A 186 10.80 -8.06 -6.03
CA PHE A 186 10.96 -6.67 -5.61
C PHE A 186 12.33 -6.40 -4.96
N PHE A 187 13.31 -7.26 -5.20
CA PHE A 187 14.70 -7.07 -4.77
C PHE A 187 15.58 -6.67 -5.97
N SER A 188 16.22 -5.51 -5.90
CA SER A 188 17.22 -5.07 -6.89
C SER A 188 18.57 -5.71 -6.59
N GLN A 189 19.07 -6.52 -7.52
CA GLN A 189 20.42 -7.10 -7.43
C GLN A 189 21.51 -6.06 -7.66
N GLU A 190 21.24 -5.02 -8.46
CA GLU A 190 22.21 -3.96 -8.74
C GLU A 190 22.50 -3.12 -7.49
N HIS A 191 21.44 -2.72 -6.78
CA HIS A 191 21.55 -1.87 -5.60
C HIS A 191 21.50 -2.64 -4.29
N GLN A 192 21.32 -3.96 -4.32
CA GLN A 192 21.20 -4.81 -3.12
C GLN A 192 20.16 -4.30 -2.11
N THR A 193 19.00 -3.85 -2.61
CA THR A 193 17.90 -3.27 -1.80
C THR A 193 16.53 -3.71 -2.32
N ARG A 194 15.51 -3.60 -1.47
CA ARG A 194 14.11 -3.81 -1.86
C ARG A 194 13.39 -2.52 -2.21
N ASP A 195 12.31 -2.62 -2.97
CA ASP A 195 11.36 -1.51 -3.18
C ASP A 195 10.74 -1.04 -1.84
N VAL A 196 10.47 -1.99 -0.95
CA VAL A 196 9.98 -1.78 0.42
C VAL A 196 10.83 -2.60 1.38
N ASP A 197 11.59 -1.94 2.25
CA ASP A 197 12.53 -2.61 3.16
C ASP A 197 11.83 -3.20 4.38
N CYS A 198 10.78 -2.52 4.86
CA CYS A 198 10.01 -2.96 6.03
C CYS A 198 8.53 -2.62 5.86
N VAL A 199 7.66 -3.47 6.42
CA VAL A 199 6.23 -3.19 6.52
C VAL A 199 5.83 -3.30 7.98
N ILE A 200 5.20 -2.26 8.50
CA ILE A 200 4.56 -2.26 9.82
C ILE A 200 3.05 -2.12 9.65
N THR A 201 2.31 -2.84 10.48
CA THR A 201 0.85 -2.84 10.43
C THR A 201 0.27 -1.65 11.21
N THR A 202 -0.98 -1.29 10.94
CA THR A 202 -1.71 -0.30 11.75
C THR A 202 -1.68 -0.64 13.25
N GLY A 203 -1.78 -1.93 13.60
CA GLY A 203 -1.70 -2.39 14.98
C GLY A 203 -0.31 -2.24 15.59
N GLU A 204 0.75 -2.42 14.80
CA GLU A 204 2.12 -2.16 15.25
C GLU A 204 2.37 -0.67 15.45
N VAL A 205 1.76 0.22 14.65
CA VAL A 205 1.80 1.66 14.91
C VAL A 205 1.11 2.03 16.23
N LEU A 206 0.01 1.37 16.60
CA LEU A 206 -0.62 1.56 17.91
C LEU A 206 0.30 1.15 19.05
N LYS A 207 0.96 0.00 18.93
CA LYS A 207 1.95 -0.46 19.93
C LYS A 207 3.12 0.53 20.06
N LEU A 208 3.62 1.03 18.93
CA LEU A 208 4.69 2.05 18.92
C LEU A 208 4.27 3.33 19.64
N LEU A 209 3.03 3.79 19.45
CA LEU A 209 2.50 4.95 20.18
C LEU A 209 2.43 4.69 21.70
N GLU A 210 2.02 3.48 22.09
CA GLU A 210 1.96 3.06 23.50
C GLU A 210 3.35 2.96 24.14
N GLU A 211 4.31 2.35 23.44
CA GLU A 211 5.72 2.19 23.85
C GLU A 211 6.41 3.55 24.03
N GLU A 212 6.14 4.51 23.15
CA GLU A 212 6.66 5.89 23.24
C GLU A 212 5.91 6.75 24.27
N GLY A 213 4.83 6.23 24.89
CA GLY A 213 3.99 6.98 25.81
C GLY A 213 3.27 8.16 25.15
N VAL A 214 2.96 8.07 23.86
CA VAL A 214 2.39 9.15 23.05
C VAL A 214 0.95 8.85 22.66
N SER A 215 0.03 9.73 23.04
CA SER A 215 -1.30 9.74 22.42
C SER A 215 -1.27 10.54 21.12
N LEU A 216 -1.66 9.92 20.00
CA LEU A 216 -1.72 10.59 18.70
C LEU A 216 -2.59 11.85 18.73
N SER A 217 -3.70 11.84 19.48
CA SER A 217 -4.60 12.99 19.63
C SER A 217 -3.93 14.20 20.29
N ALA A 218 -2.92 13.99 21.13
CA ALA A 218 -2.21 15.03 21.86
C ALA A 218 -1.02 15.63 21.09
N LEU A 219 -0.63 15.07 19.94
CA LEU A 219 0.50 15.60 19.16
C LEU A 219 0.12 16.86 18.39
N GLU A 220 1.03 17.82 18.33
CA GLU A 220 0.87 18.94 17.40
C GLU A 220 1.01 18.47 15.94
N PRO A 221 0.11 18.86 15.04
CA PRO A 221 0.08 18.35 13.67
C PRO A 221 1.21 18.96 12.82
N ALA A 222 1.99 18.11 12.13
CA ALA A 222 3.02 18.55 11.18
C ALA A 222 2.45 18.72 9.76
N ALA A 223 3.16 19.42 8.88
CA ALA A 223 2.83 19.43 7.45
C ALA A 223 3.13 18.06 6.83
N LEU A 224 2.31 17.64 5.86
CA LEU A 224 2.57 16.41 5.09
C LEU A 224 3.75 16.64 4.16
N ASP A 225 4.66 15.68 4.07
CA ASP A 225 5.71 15.73 3.05
C ASP A 225 5.10 15.41 1.67
N SER A 226 5.74 15.94 0.64
CA SER A 226 5.33 15.72 -0.73
C SER A 226 6.45 15.10 -1.56
N LEU A 227 6.08 14.22 -2.50
CA LEU A 227 6.99 13.69 -3.51
C LEU A 227 7.37 14.73 -4.59
N TYR A 228 6.71 15.88 -4.65
CA TYR A 228 7.09 16.98 -5.53
C TYR A 228 7.97 18.00 -4.80
N VAL A 229 9.12 18.34 -5.39
CA VAL A 229 9.92 19.48 -4.95
C VAL A 229 9.20 20.76 -5.39
N VAL A 230 8.69 21.54 -4.43
CA VAL A 230 8.32 22.93 -4.69
C VAL A 230 9.62 23.72 -4.79
N THR A 231 10.08 24.00 -6.01
CA THR A 231 11.20 24.92 -6.21
C THR A 231 10.73 26.32 -5.80
N HIS A 232 11.07 26.76 -4.59
CA HIS A 232 11.05 28.19 -4.27
C HIS A 232 12.21 28.86 -5.02
N GLY A 233 11.97 29.17 -6.29
CA GLY A 233 12.89 29.94 -7.13
C GLY A 233 13.07 31.35 -6.56
N SER A 234 14.30 31.68 -6.22
CA SER A 234 14.73 33.04 -5.95
C SER A 234 14.81 33.80 -7.28
N GLY A 235 13.99 34.84 -7.43
CA GLY A 235 14.19 35.93 -8.41
C GLY A 235 13.92 35.60 -9.88
N GLY A 236 12.68 35.81 -10.33
CA GLY A 236 12.31 35.87 -11.74
C GLY A 236 10.80 35.78 -11.90
N GLN A 237 10.16 36.87 -12.33
CA GLN A 237 8.72 36.96 -12.51
C GLN A 237 8.28 36.00 -13.63
N ASP A 238 7.85 34.80 -13.25
CA ASP A 238 6.81 34.00 -13.90
C ASP A 238 6.17 33.15 -12.79
N ALA A 239 5.41 33.85 -11.94
CA ALA A 239 4.63 33.22 -10.89
C ALA A 239 3.52 32.40 -11.54
N CYS A 240 3.62 31.06 -11.48
CA CYS A 240 2.43 30.22 -11.52
C CYS A 240 1.71 30.43 -10.17
N PRO A 241 0.52 31.06 -10.12
CA PRO A 241 -0.08 31.45 -8.87
C PRO A 241 -0.83 30.24 -8.29
N VAL A 242 -0.23 29.53 -7.35
CA VAL A 242 -0.93 28.50 -6.55
C VAL A 242 -1.34 29.02 -5.16
N SER A 243 -1.19 30.32 -4.88
CA SER A 243 -1.82 30.95 -3.72
C SER A 243 -3.15 31.59 -4.14
N GLY A 244 -4.22 30.80 -4.18
CA GLY A 244 -5.56 31.37 -4.42
C GLY A 244 -6.65 30.47 -4.99
N CYS A 245 -6.48 29.14 -5.07
CA CYS A 245 -7.58 28.27 -5.53
C CYS A 245 -8.22 27.49 -4.36
N PRO A 246 -9.38 27.92 -3.84
CA PRO A 246 -10.23 27.05 -3.01
C PRO A 246 -10.87 25.89 -3.81
N HIS A 247 -10.52 25.71 -5.09
CA HIS A 247 -11.16 24.73 -5.98
C HIS A 247 -10.36 23.45 -6.26
N LEU A 248 -9.21 23.21 -5.61
CA LEU A 248 -8.50 21.93 -5.77
C LEU A 248 -9.08 20.78 -4.94
N GLY A 249 -10.18 21.02 -4.20
CA GLY A 249 -11.09 19.96 -3.75
C GLY A 249 -12.06 19.49 -4.83
N ALA A 250 -12.25 20.26 -5.90
CA ALA A 250 -13.21 19.96 -6.98
C ALA A 250 -12.57 19.40 -8.26
N ALA A 251 -11.26 19.58 -8.46
CA ALA A 251 -10.54 19.05 -9.62
C ALA A 251 -10.31 17.52 -9.57
N GLN A 252 -10.50 16.88 -8.40
CA GLN A 252 -10.71 15.42 -8.33
C GLN A 252 -12.09 15.00 -8.89
N GLY A 253 -13.06 15.91 -9.02
CA GLY A 253 -14.40 15.63 -9.51
C GLY A 253 -14.60 15.80 -11.03
N THR A 254 -13.78 16.61 -11.71
CA THR A 254 -14.07 17.00 -13.11
C THR A 254 -13.37 16.11 -14.15
N LEU A 255 -12.25 15.46 -13.82
CA LEU A 255 -11.68 14.38 -14.65
C LEU A 255 -12.44 13.05 -14.49
N PHE A 256 -13.35 12.97 -13.51
CA PHE A 256 -14.08 11.76 -13.11
C PHE A 256 -15.56 11.72 -13.54
N ARG A 257 -16.08 12.70 -14.28
CA ARG A 257 -17.46 12.67 -14.80
C ARG A 257 -17.70 11.62 -15.91
N GLY A 258 -16.67 10.93 -16.38
CA GLY A 258 -16.77 9.85 -17.38
C GLY A 258 -16.84 8.42 -16.82
N ALA A 259 -16.78 8.22 -15.50
CA ALA A 259 -16.69 6.89 -14.88
C ALA A 259 -17.84 6.55 -13.92
N THR A 260 -19.00 7.21 -14.04
CA THR A 260 -20.17 6.97 -13.19
C THR A 260 -21.08 5.86 -13.71
N VAL A 261 -20.52 4.74 -14.17
CA VAL A 261 -21.26 3.49 -14.29
C VAL A 261 -20.47 2.38 -13.62
N LEU A 262 -21.02 1.95 -12.48
CA LEU A 262 -20.73 0.73 -11.72
C LEU A 262 -19.64 0.80 -10.64
N PRO A 263 -20.05 1.07 -9.40
CA PRO A 263 -19.62 0.25 -8.27
C PRO A 263 -20.86 -0.15 -7.43
N LEU A 264 -21.54 -1.20 -7.85
CA LEU A 264 -22.54 -1.90 -7.05
C LEU A 264 -22.43 -3.37 -7.42
N LEU A 265 -21.52 -4.10 -6.78
CA LEU A 265 -21.49 -5.57 -6.70
C LEU A 265 -20.34 -6.03 -5.78
N CYS A 266 -20.24 -5.45 -4.57
CA CYS A 266 -19.32 -5.95 -3.54
C CYS A 266 -19.90 -5.92 -2.12
N HIS A 267 -21.21 -5.70 -1.94
CA HIS A 267 -21.88 -5.90 -0.65
C HIS A 267 -23.23 -6.55 -0.89
N GLY A 268 -23.40 -7.78 -0.40
CA GLY A 268 -24.70 -8.45 -0.35
C GLY A 268 -24.63 -9.93 -0.67
N PHE A 269 -24.16 -10.75 0.28
CA PHE A 269 -24.67 -12.12 0.45
C PHE A 269 -24.46 -12.54 1.90
N LEU A 270 -25.28 -11.98 2.79
CA LEU A 270 -25.64 -12.63 4.05
C LEU A 270 -27.10 -12.26 4.36
N LEU A 271 -27.91 -13.29 4.57
CA LEU A 271 -29.27 -13.31 5.12
C LEU A 271 -30.43 -12.87 4.21
N ALA A 272 -31.07 -13.85 3.56
CA ALA A 272 -32.50 -14.15 3.70
C ALA A 272 -32.88 -15.38 2.85
N GLY A 273 -33.48 -16.39 3.48
CA GLY A 273 -34.42 -17.29 2.81
C GLY A 273 -35.79 -17.13 3.47
N PRO A 274 -36.81 -17.97 3.17
CA PRO A 274 -37.13 -18.65 1.91
C PRO A 274 -38.53 -18.24 1.39
N ALA A 275 -38.85 -18.41 0.10
CA ALA A 275 -40.19 -18.80 -0.38
C ALA A 275 -40.27 -18.99 -1.91
N SER A 276 -40.71 -20.20 -2.29
CA SER A 276 -41.59 -20.58 -3.40
C SER A 276 -41.18 -20.43 -4.88
N ALA A 277 -40.75 -21.59 -5.42
CA ALA A 277 -41.35 -22.32 -6.56
C ALA A 277 -40.92 -21.94 -8.02
N PRO A 278 -41.18 -22.81 -9.02
CA PRO A 278 -40.26 -23.89 -9.41
C PRO A 278 -39.94 -23.89 -10.92
N TRP A 279 -38.72 -24.22 -11.33
CA TRP A 279 -38.42 -24.53 -12.73
C TRP A 279 -37.73 -25.88 -12.82
N SER A 280 -38.54 -26.88 -13.16
CA SER A 280 -38.14 -28.24 -13.54
C SER A 280 -37.47 -28.21 -14.91
N VAL A 281 -36.27 -28.79 -15.02
CA VAL A 281 -35.67 -29.17 -16.30
C VAL A 281 -35.38 -30.66 -16.28
N SER A 282 -36.09 -31.36 -17.15
CA SER A 282 -36.03 -32.79 -17.39
C SER A 282 -34.68 -33.19 -18.01
N VAL A 283 -34.10 -34.28 -17.50
CA VAL A 283 -32.92 -34.96 -18.05
C VAL A 283 -33.37 -35.98 -19.09
N PRO A 284 -32.79 -36.02 -20.30
CA PRO A 284 -32.91 -37.19 -21.18
C PRO A 284 -31.96 -38.29 -20.69
N ARG A 285 -32.52 -39.49 -20.48
CA ARG A 285 -31.76 -40.75 -20.47
C ARG A 285 -31.41 -41.13 -21.91
N ASP A 286 -30.24 -41.72 -22.07
CA ASP A 286 -29.85 -42.81 -22.99
C ASP A 286 -28.30 -42.87 -22.86
N SER A 287 -27.60 -43.98 -22.62
CA SER A 287 -27.87 -45.42 -22.65
C SER A 287 -27.01 -46.11 -21.58
#